data_AF-A0A966KL35-F1
#
_entry.id   AF-A0A966KL35-F1
#
_cell.length_a   1.000
_cell.length_b   1.000
_cell.length_c   1.000
_cell.angle_alpha   90.00
_cell.angle_beta   90.00
_cell.angle_gamma   90.00
#
_symmetry.space_group_name_H-M   'P 1'
#
loop_
_entity.id
_entity.type
_entity.pdbx_description
1 polymer ?
#
loop_
_entity_poly.entity_id
_entity_poly.type
_entity_poly.pdbx_seq_one_letter_code
_entity_poly.pdbx_strand_id
1 'polypeptide(L)'
;MSMLRSGRVLFATCVLIGAATVFSACSSGGSSEAVPSDPVLAQGQQIYRANCASCHGQAGGGGLGPKLAGLVEKKYPNIADQE
;
A
#
# COMPACT_ATOMS: atom_id res chain seq x y z
N MET A 1 -20.15 4.20 47.40
CA MET A 1 -18.98 4.82 46.74
C MET A 1 -17.97 3.80 46.15
N SER A 2 -17.81 2.60 46.72
CA SER A 2 -16.80 1.61 46.26
C SER A 2 -17.11 0.93 44.90
N MET A 3 -18.39 0.75 44.56
CA MET A 3 -18.82 0.07 43.33
C MET A 3 -18.59 0.88 42.05
N LEU A 4 -18.63 2.22 42.14
CA LEU A 4 -18.41 3.13 41.01
C LEU A 4 -16.93 3.23 40.61
N ARG A 5 -16.01 2.89 41.54
CA ARG A 5 -14.56 2.88 41.34
C ARG A 5 -14.15 1.66 40.51
N SER A 6 -14.71 0.49 40.81
CA SER A 6 -14.43 -0.77 40.11
C SER A 6 -14.95 -0.79 38.67
N GLY A 7 -16.12 -0.18 38.41
CA GLY A 7 -16.64 -0.04 37.04
C GLY A 7 -15.78 0.87 36.16
N ARG A 8 -15.23 1.95 36.73
CA ARG A 8 -14.32 2.87 36.02
C ARG A 8 -12.96 2.23 35.71
N VAL A 9 -12.44 1.39 36.60
CA VAL A 9 -11.19 0.64 36.39
C VAL A 9 -11.36 -0.39 35.28
N LEU A 10 -12.47 -1.13 35.27
CA LEU A 10 -12.74 -2.14 34.23
C LEU A 10 -12.95 -1.51 32.85
N PHE A 11 -13.65 -0.38 32.79
CA PHE A 11 -13.86 0.37 31.53
C PHE A 11 -12.53 0.95 31.01
N ALA A 12 -11.70 1.51 31.90
CA ALA A 12 -10.39 2.04 31.52
C ALA A 12 -9.44 0.94 31.01
N THR A 13 -9.46 -0.26 31.61
CA THR A 13 -8.65 -1.39 31.13
C THR A 13 -9.12 -1.91 29.77
N CYS A 14 -10.43 -1.99 29.52
CA CYS A 14 -10.94 -2.41 28.21
C CYS A 14 -10.62 -1.40 27.10
N VAL A 15 -10.66 -0.09 27.40
CA VAL A 15 -10.27 0.96 26.45
C VAL A 15 -8.77 0.91 26.14
N LEU A 16 -7.91 0.67 27.15
CA LEU A 16 -6.47 0.54 26.94
C LEU A 16 -6.10 -0.71 26.10
N ILE A 17 -6.76 -1.84 26.33
CA ILE A 17 -6.54 -3.07 25.55
C ILE A 17 -7.07 -2.92 24.12
N GLY A 18 -8.24 -2.30 23.94
CA GLY A 18 -8.81 -2.02 22.62
C GLY A 18 -8.01 -0.99 21.81
N ALA A 19 -7.38 -0.01 22.46
CA ALA A 19 -6.53 0.96 21.77
C ALA A 19 -5.21 0.35 21.27
N ALA A 20 -4.67 -0.66 21.95
CA ALA A 20 -3.42 -1.31 21.56
C ALA A 20 -3.54 -2.17 20.28
N THR A 21 -4.73 -2.71 19.98
CA THR A 21 -4.95 -3.55 18.78
C THR A 21 -5.17 -2.74 17.50
N VAL A 22 -5.45 -1.43 17.59
CA VAL A 22 -5.64 -0.54 16.43
C VAL A 22 -4.30 -0.03 15.85
N PHE A 23 -3.23 -0.02 16.64
CA PHE A 23 -1.89 0.42 16.18
C PHE A 23 -1.18 -0.57 15.25
N SER A 24 -1.71 -1.77 15.04
CA SER A 24 -1.14 -2.79 14.14
C SER A 24 -1.66 -2.68 12.70
N ALA A 25 -2.28 -1.55 12.32
CA ALA A 25 -2.60 -1.27 10.93
C ALA A 25 -1.38 -0.62 10.24
N CYS A 26 -0.77 -1.38 9.32
CA CYS A 26 0.21 -0.90 8.32
C CYS A 26 1.64 -0.69 8.83
N SER A 27 2.37 -1.79 9.07
CA SER A 27 3.80 -1.80 8.69
C SER A 27 3.88 -1.75 7.16
N SER A 28 3.86 -0.55 6.60
CA SER A 28 4.21 -0.31 5.20
C SER A 28 5.70 -0.58 5.05
N GLY A 29 6.05 -1.80 4.63
CA GLY A 29 7.36 -2.12 4.10
C GLY A 29 7.61 -1.28 2.86
N GLY A 30 8.18 -0.09 3.05
CA GLY A 30 8.62 0.79 1.99
C GLY A 30 9.88 0.23 1.36
N SER A 31 9.72 -0.54 0.29
CA SER A 31 10.83 -0.84 -0.61
C SER A 31 11.32 0.49 -1.20
N SER A 32 12.59 0.81 -0.98
CA SER A 32 13.23 1.96 -1.60
C SER A 32 13.38 1.68 -3.10
N GLU A 33 12.32 1.97 -3.86
CA GLU A 33 12.35 1.91 -5.32
C GLU A 33 13.19 3.06 -5.86
N ALA A 34 14.23 2.70 -6.62
CA ALA A 34 15.01 3.67 -7.37
C ALA A 34 14.08 4.41 -8.35
N VAL A 35 14.16 5.74 -8.33
CA VAL A 35 13.46 6.59 -9.31
C VAL A 35 14.19 6.43 -10.65
N PRO A 36 13.49 6.14 -11.76
CA PRO A 36 14.08 6.10 -13.08
C PRO A 36 14.74 7.43 -13.42
N SER A 37 15.95 7.40 -13.98
CA SER A 37 16.64 8.59 -14.51
C SER A 37 16.01 9.11 -15.81
N ASP A 38 15.25 8.26 -16.50
CA ASP A 38 14.49 8.62 -17.68
C ASP A 38 13.18 9.34 -17.26
N PRO A 39 12.92 10.56 -17.76
CA PRO A 39 11.74 11.34 -17.38
C PRO A 39 10.42 10.67 -17.79
N VAL A 40 10.37 9.95 -18.91
CA VAL A 40 9.17 9.23 -19.36
C VAL A 40 8.89 8.07 -18.41
N LEU A 41 9.92 7.33 -18.01
CA LEU A 41 9.78 6.25 -17.03
C LEU A 41 9.40 6.78 -15.64
N ALA A 42 9.94 7.93 -15.21
CA ALA A 42 9.56 8.56 -13.96
C ALA A 42 8.08 9.00 -13.95
N GLN A 43 7.60 9.59 -15.06
CA GLN A 43 6.18 9.92 -15.22
C GLN A 43 5.32 8.66 -15.23
N GLY A 44 5.73 7.62 -15.95
CA GLY A 44 5.05 6.32 -15.97
C GLY A 44 4.92 5.72 -14.57
N GLN A 45 5.97 5.80 -13.75
CA GLN A 45 5.95 5.32 -12.36
C GLN A 45 4.93 6.08 -11.49
N GLN A 46 4.81 7.40 -11.66
CA GLN A 46 3.81 8.21 -10.95
C GLN A 46 2.38 7.80 -11.34
N ILE A 47 2.12 7.67 -12.64
CA ILE A 47 0.81 7.24 -13.15
C ILE A 47 0.47 5.84 -12.65
N TYR A 48 1.42 4.90 -12.70
CA TYR A 48 1.24 3.54 -12.24
C TYR A 48 0.86 3.49 -10.75
N ARG A 49 1.58 4.24 -9.91
CA ARG A 49 1.31 4.30 -8.47
C ARG A 49 -0.06 4.90 -8.16
N ALA A 50 -0.48 5.92 -8.91
CA ALA A 50 -1.76 6.59 -8.69
C ALA A 50 -2.96 5.75 -9.15
N ASN A 51 -2.82 4.94 -10.21
CA ASN A 51 -3.97 4.35 -10.89
C ASN A 51 -3.98 2.82 -10.95
N CYS A 52 -2.83 2.16 -10.86
CA CYS A 52 -2.69 0.74 -11.19
C CYS A 52 -2.29 -0.12 -9.98
N ALA A 53 -1.45 0.43 -9.10
CA ALA A 53 -0.83 -0.29 -8.00
C ALA A 53 -1.81 -0.90 -7.00
N SER A 54 -3.01 -0.32 -6.85
CA SER A 54 -4.07 -0.82 -5.97
C SER A 54 -4.53 -2.23 -6.34
N CYS A 55 -4.52 -2.58 -7.63
CA CYS A 55 -4.93 -3.90 -8.12
C CYS A 55 -3.72 -4.77 -8.51
N HIS A 56 -2.74 -4.17 -9.18
CA HIS A 56 -1.62 -4.90 -9.78
C HIS A 56 -0.36 -4.97 -8.89
N GLY A 57 -0.47 -4.49 -7.65
CA GLY A 57 0.61 -4.45 -6.67
C GLY A 57 1.58 -3.29 -6.91
N GLN A 58 2.25 -2.85 -5.83
CA GLN A 58 3.15 -1.67 -5.87
C GLN A 58 4.26 -1.79 -6.92
N ALA A 59 4.83 -2.99 -7.08
CA ALA A 59 5.87 -3.28 -8.05
C ALA A 59 5.36 -4.01 -9.32
N GLY A 60 4.05 -4.05 -9.57
CA GLY A 60 3.49 -4.76 -10.73
C GLY A 60 3.54 -6.28 -10.66
N GLY A 61 3.83 -6.83 -9.47
CA GLY A 61 3.89 -8.27 -9.22
C GLY A 61 2.55 -8.99 -9.30
N GLY A 62 1.44 -8.24 -9.35
CA GLY A 62 0.08 -8.77 -9.28
C GLY A 62 -0.52 -8.65 -7.87
N GLY A 63 -1.69 -9.27 -7.68
CA GLY A 63 -2.44 -9.28 -6.44
C GLY A 63 -3.90 -9.57 -6.74
N LEU A 64 -4.75 -8.56 -6.54
CA LEU A 64 -6.16 -8.58 -6.98
C LEU A 64 -6.26 -8.69 -8.51
N GLY A 65 -5.37 -7.99 -9.22
CA GLY A 65 -5.20 -8.06 -10.67
C GLY A 65 -4.00 -8.92 -11.08
N PRO A 66 -3.91 -9.30 -12.38
CA PRO A 66 -2.78 -10.07 -12.88
C PRO A 66 -1.46 -9.30 -12.77
N LYS A 67 -0.35 -10.02 -12.81
CA LYS A 67 0.99 -9.43 -12.92
C LYS A 67 1.09 -8.56 -14.18
N LEU A 68 1.73 -7.39 -14.07
CA LEU A 68 2.04 -6.51 -15.22
C LEU A 68 3.54 -6.38 -15.47
N ALA A 69 4.36 -6.47 -14.42
CA ALA A 69 5.81 -6.37 -14.52
C ALA A 69 6.38 -7.37 -15.53
N GLY A 70 7.12 -6.86 -16.53
CA GLY A 70 7.70 -7.63 -17.64
C GLY A 70 6.71 -8.17 -18.68
N LEU A 71 5.39 -8.14 -18.42
CA LEU A 71 4.38 -8.58 -19.40
C LEU A 71 3.97 -7.47 -20.35
N VAL A 72 3.89 -6.23 -19.85
CA VAL A 72 3.53 -5.07 -20.68
C VAL A 72 4.59 -4.84 -21.75
N GLU A 73 5.88 -4.82 -21.39
CA GLU A 73 7.00 -4.68 -22.34
C GLU A 73 7.01 -5.80 -23.38
N LYS A 74 6.70 -7.04 -22.98
CA LYS A 74 6.63 -8.16 -23.92
C LYS A 74 5.48 -8.01 -24.92
N LYS A 75 4.35 -7.46 -24.48
CA LYS A 75 3.14 -7.32 -25.30
C LYS A 75 3.17 -6.07 -26.17
N TYR A 76 3.75 -4.99 -25.65
CA TYR A 76 3.86 -3.67 -26.25
C TYR A 76 5.33 -3.22 -26.21
N PRO A 77 6.18 -3.78 -27.08
CA PRO A 77 7.63 -3.56 -27.01
C PRO A 77 8.06 -2.19 -27.54
N ASN A 78 7.24 -1.51 -28.36
CA ASN A 78 7.56 -0.19 -28.89
C ASN A 78 6.80 0.89 -28.14
N ILE A 79 7.54 1.82 -27.55
CA ILE A 79 6.95 2.99 -26.89
C ILE A 79 6.35 3.97 -27.90
N ALA A 80 6.87 3.96 -29.13
CA ALA A 80 6.36 4.72 -30.27
C ALA A 80 4.97 4.27 -30.76
N ASP A 81 4.39 3.23 -30.14
CA ASP A 81 3.01 2.81 -30.43
C ASP A 81 1.99 3.58 -29.57
N GLN A 82 2.43 4.50 -28.69
CA GLN A 82 1.59 5.24 -27.73
C GLN A 82 1.27 6.68 -28.16
N GLU A 83 1.49 7.00 -29.43
CA GLU A 83 1.27 8.31 -30.08
C GLU A 83 -0.20 8.52 -30.49
#